data_AF-A0AAI9R9N8-F1
#
_entry.id   AF-A0AAI9R9N8-F1
#
_cell.length_a   1.000
_cell.length_b   1.000
_cell.length_c   1.000
_cell.angle_alpha   90.00
_cell.angle_beta   90.00
_cell.angle_gamma   90.00
#
_symmetry.space_group_name_H-M   'P 1'
#
loop_
_entity.id
_entity.type
_entity.pdbx_description
1 polymer ?
#
loop_
_entity_poly.entity_id
_entity_poly.type
_entity_poly.pdbx_seq_one_letter_code
_entity_poly.pdbx_strand_id
1 'polypeptide(L)'
;MRTAALGLTLLLLASGLAGCAGLTTGGDSKSSDDPFSAPVWEVGDWWLYTFSTPDYSDDTARLVVASDSEEGGTAYMLAISSETEARRHAVLNHNPFLGRITHDNLSAFENGVAQPALTFPLSNGQSWTFTLFSNDWTANVLDTTRNLAIIS
;
A
#
# COMPACT_ATOMS: atom_id res chain seq x y z
N MET A 1 -52.25 4.16 15.41
CA MET A 1 -50.92 3.91 16.02
C MET A 1 -50.31 2.55 15.66
N ARG A 2 -51.07 1.49 15.34
CA ARG A 2 -50.51 0.16 15.01
C ARG A 2 -49.91 0.02 13.61
N THR A 3 -50.39 0.78 12.63
CA THR A 3 -49.89 0.75 11.24
C THR A 3 -48.57 1.50 11.05
N ALA A 4 -48.35 2.58 11.80
CA ALA A 4 -47.09 3.33 11.78
C ALA A 4 -45.92 2.52 12.37
N ALA A 5 -46.18 1.73 13.42
CA ALA A 5 -45.18 0.85 14.03
C ALA A 5 -44.74 -0.26 13.06
N LEU A 6 -45.68 -0.84 12.30
CA LEU A 6 -45.36 -1.87 11.29
C LEU A 6 -44.50 -1.31 10.15
N GLY A 7 -44.77 -0.08 9.69
CA GLY A 7 -43.97 0.57 8.64
C GLY A 7 -42.53 0.87 9.07
N LEU A 8 -42.33 1.33 10.31
CA LEU A 8 -41.00 1.65 10.82
C LEU A 8 -40.14 0.39 11.04
N THR A 9 -40.76 -0.71 11.47
CA THR A 9 -40.06 -1.99 11.68
C THR A 9 -39.58 -2.59 10.34
N LEU A 10 -40.37 -2.45 9.27
CA LEU A 10 -39.99 -2.93 7.93
C LEU A 10 -38.84 -2.10 7.32
N LEU A 11 -38.77 -0.80 7.61
CA LEU A 11 -37.70 0.08 7.15
C LEU A 11 -36.35 -0.25 7.82
N LEU A 12 -36.36 -0.56 9.12
CA LEU A 12 -35.17 -0.94 9.90
C LEU A 12 -34.59 -2.31 9.49
N LEU A 13 -35.44 -3.26 9.05
CA LEU A 13 -34.97 -4.55 8.53
C LEU A 13 -34.30 -4.43 7.15
N ALA A 14 -34.71 -3.45 6.32
CA ALA A 14 -34.14 -3.26 4.99
C ALA A 14 -32.72 -2.66 5.02
N SER A 15 -32.39 -1.86 6.04
CA SER A 15 -31.05 -1.30 6.25
C SER A 15 -29.99 -2.33 6.68
N GLY A 16 -30.38 -3.55 7.03
CA GLY A 16 -29.46 -4.61 7.46
C GLY A 16 -28.81 -5.40 6.32
N LEU A 17 -29.25 -5.25 5.06
CA LEU A 17 -28.71 -5.99 3.92
C LEU A 17 -27.65 -5.21 3.11
N ALA A 18 -27.44 -3.93 3.40
CA ALA A 18 -26.39 -3.12 2.79
C ALA A 18 -25.17 -3.07 3.71
N GLY A 19 -24.44 -4.18 3.83
CA GLY A 19 -23.32 -4.24 4.76
C GLY A 19 -22.51 -5.53 4.73
N CYS A 20 -22.16 -6.02 3.55
CA CYS A 20 -21.00 -6.91 3.30
C CYS A 20 -20.85 -7.19 1.79
N ALA A 21 -20.85 -6.15 0.96
CA ALA A 21 -20.40 -6.24 -0.43
C ALA A 21 -19.04 -5.53 -0.53
N GLY A 22 -18.09 -6.06 0.24
CA GLY A 22 -16.71 -5.59 0.30
C GLY A 22 -15.76 -6.79 0.34
N LEU A 23 -16.01 -7.76 -0.54
CA LEU A 23 -15.07 -8.82 -0.87
C LEU A 23 -15.44 -9.35 -2.25
N THR A 24 -15.17 -8.56 -3.29
CA THR A 24 -15.07 -9.12 -4.63
C THR A 24 -13.78 -9.95 -4.66
N THR A 25 -13.88 -11.21 -4.28
CA THR A 25 -12.97 -12.24 -4.76
C THR A 25 -13.21 -12.39 -6.27
N GLY A 26 -12.64 -11.46 -7.04
CA GLY A 26 -12.35 -11.66 -8.44
C GLY A 26 -11.36 -12.81 -8.53
N GLY A 27 -11.90 -14.02 -8.70
CA GLY A 27 -11.12 -15.22 -8.99
C GLY A 27 -10.57 -15.14 -10.40
N ASP A 28 -9.58 -14.27 -10.62
CA ASP A 28 -8.66 -14.47 -11.74
C ASP A 28 -7.82 -15.68 -11.40
N SER A 29 -7.99 -16.72 -12.21
CA SER A 29 -7.17 -17.92 -12.18
C SER A 29 -5.79 -17.56 -12.72
N LYS A 30 -5.00 -16.80 -11.95
CA LYS A 30 -3.66 -16.40 -12.35
C LYS A 30 -2.77 -17.64 -12.49
N SER A 31 -2.21 -17.82 -13.67
CA SER A 31 -1.20 -18.85 -13.91
C SER A 31 0.02 -18.55 -13.03
N SER A 32 0.83 -19.56 -12.69
CA SER A 32 2.08 -19.35 -11.93
C SER A 32 3.09 -18.44 -12.65
N ASP A 33 2.86 -18.15 -13.93
CA ASP A 33 3.68 -17.29 -14.78
C ASP A 33 3.11 -15.86 -14.97
N ASP A 34 2.00 -15.49 -14.33
CA ASP A 34 1.49 -14.13 -14.45
C ASP A 34 2.45 -13.13 -13.77
N PRO A 35 2.85 -12.04 -14.45
CA PRO A 35 3.81 -11.10 -13.92
C PRO A 35 3.28 -10.45 -12.64
N PHE A 36 4.12 -10.39 -11.60
CA PHE A 36 3.78 -9.69 -10.37
C PHE A 36 3.86 -8.18 -10.64
N SER A 37 2.73 -7.58 -11.02
CA SER A 37 2.61 -6.16 -11.40
C SER A 37 2.43 -5.25 -10.19
N ALA A 38 2.67 -3.95 -10.37
CA ALA A 38 2.35 -2.96 -9.34
C ALA A 38 0.85 -3.01 -9.02
N PRO A 39 0.46 -2.93 -7.74
CA PRO A 39 -0.92 -2.82 -7.35
C PRO A 39 -1.48 -1.45 -7.76
N VAL A 40 -2.77 -1.43 -8.09
CA VAL A 40 -3.54 -0.18 -8.23
C VAL A 40 -4.32 0.01 -6.94
N TRP A 41 -4.23 1.20 -6.36
CA TRP A 41 -4.90 1.54 -5.11
C TRP A 41 -5.89 2.68 -5.30
N GLU A 42 -6.94 2.68 -4.50
CA GLU A 42 -7.91 3.75 -4.39
C GLU A 42 -7.73 4.51 -3.07
N VAL A 43 -8.22 5.76 -3.01
CA VAL A 43 -8.22 6.55 -1.78
C VAL A 43 -8.97 5.79 -0.67
N GLY A 44 -8.29 5.58 0.46
CA GLY A 44 -8.80 4.80 1.59
C GLY A 44 -8.26 3.38 1.68
N ASP A 45 -7.64 2.86 0.63
CA ASP A 45 -6.91 1.59 0.70
C ASP A 45 -5.76 1.68 1.69
N TRP A 46 -5.48 0.56 2.36
CA TRP A 46 -4.48 0.51 3.43
C TRP A 46 -3.80 -0.84 3.53
N TRP A 47 -2.58 -0.82 4.07
CA TRP A 47 -1.80 -2.01 4.38
C TRP A 47 -0.93 -1.79 5.63
N LEU A 48 -0.43 -2.89 6.17
CA LEU A 48 0.59 -2.86 7.22
C LEU A 48 1.97 -2.89 6.58
N TYR A 49 2.83 -2.00 7.04
CA TYR A 49 4.21 -1.92 6.65
C TYR A 49 5.07 -2.13 7.89
N THR A 50 5.89 -3.18 7.87
CA THR A 50 6.85 -3.48 8.93
C THR A 50 8.25 -3.27 8.41
N PHE A 51 9.05 -2.50 9.14
CA PHE A 51 10.46 -2.30 8.84
C PHE A 51 11.30 -2.41 10.10
N SER A 52 12.56 -2.76 9.93
CA SER A 52 13.53 -2.90 11.01
C SER A 52 14.81 -2.20 10.59
N THR A 53 15.49 -1.56 11.53
CA THR A 53 16.82 -0.97 11.31
C THR A 53 17.77 -1.45 12.40
N PRO A 54 19.10 -1.32 12.26
CA PRO A 54 20.01 -1.68 13.35
C PRO A 54 19.71 -0.97 14.68
N ASP A 55 19.19 0.26 14.61
CA ASP A 55 18.96 1.12 15.78
C ASP A 55 17.53 0.99 16.35
N TYR A 56 16.60 0.36 15.62
CA TYR A 56 15.18 0.26 16.00
C TYR A 56 14.63 -1.14 15.70
N SER A 57 13.96 -1.75 16.69
CA SER A 57 13.22 -3.02 16.53
C SER A 57 12.13 -2.93 15.46
N ASP A 58 11.60 -4.08 15.04
CA ASP A 58 10.48 -4.18 14.11
C ASP A 58 9.37 -3.18 14.45
N ASP A 59 9.20 -2.21 13.55
CA ASP A 59 8.20 -1.16 13.67
C ASP A 59 7.13 -1.37 12.61
N THR A 60 5.88 -1.39 13.04
CA THR A 60 4.74 -1.68 12.17
C THR A 60 3.80 -0.47 12.14
N ALA A 61 3.62 0.06 10.94
CA ALA A 61 2.73 1.18 10.66
C ALA A 61 1.61 0.77 9.72
N ARG A 62 0.42 1.36 9.91
CA ARG A 62 -0.65 1.30 8.91
C ARG A 62 -0.52 2.49 7.96
N LEU A 63 -0.20 2.21 6.71
CA LEU A 63 -0.19 3.18 5.62
C LEU A 63 -1.57 3.20 4.96
N VAL A 64 -2.00 4.39 4.55
CA VAL A 64 -3.31 4.63 3.92
C VAL A 64 -3.12 5.56 2.72
N VAL A 65 -3.76 5.25 1.60
CA VAL A 65 -3.81 6.15 0.44
C VAL A 65 -4.72 7.34 0.76
N ALA A 66 -4.14 8.53 0.85
CA ALA A 66 -4.84 9.77 1.13
C ALA A 66 -5.25 10.54 -0.14
N SER A 67 -4.47 10.40 -1.22
CA SER A 67 -4.69 11.01 -2.53
C SER A 67 -4.02 10.15 -3.61
N ASP A 68 -4.56 10.19 -4.83
CA ASP A 68 -4.08 9.50 -6.04
C ASP A 68 -3.73 10.48 -7.19
N SER A 69 -3.70 11.77 -6.88
CA SER A 69 -3.58 12.84 -7.87
C SER A 69 -2.24 13.57 -7.85
N GLU A 70 -1.30 13.12 -7.01
CA GLU A 70 0.01 13.75 -6.88
C GLU A 70 0.83 13.56 -8.17
N GLU A 71 1.81 14.45 -8.38
CA GLU A 71 2.69 14.43 -9.57
C GLU A 71 1.89 14.32 -10.89
N GLY A 72 0.80 15.08 -11.01
CA GLY A 72 -0.06 15.06 -12.20
C GLY A 72 -0.84 13.75 -12.40
N GLY A 73 -1.13 13.01 -11.33
CA GLY A 73 -1.84 11.73 -11.37
C GLY A 73 -0.92 10.52 -11.59
N THR A 74 0.37 10.67 -11.29
CA THR A 74 1.37 9.58 -11.43
C THR A 74 1.88 9.08 -10.08
N ALA A 75 1.42 9.67 -8.98
CA ALA A 75 1.81 9.30 -7.64
C ALA A 75 0.64 9.33 -6.65
N TYR A 76 0.70 8.40 -5.69
CA TYR A 76 -0.14 8.40 -4.50
C TYR A 76 0.48 9.30 -3.42
N MET A 77 -0.37 9.88 -2.57
CA MET A 77 0.03 10.40 -1.26
C MET A 77 -0.33 9.41 -0.17
N LEU A 78 0.66 8.90 0.55
CA LEU A 78 0.48 7.99 1.67
C LEU A 78 0.47 8.75 3.00
N ALA A 79 -0.56 8.47 3.80
CA ALA A 79 -0.71 8.93 5.16
C ALA A 79 -0.54 7.77 6.15
N ILE A 80 -0.33 8.11 7.42
CA ILE A 80 -0.18 7.16 8.51
C ILE A 80 -1.27 7.38 9.56
N SER A 81 -1.78 6.30 10.15
CA SER A 81 -2.90 6.38 11.10
C SER A 81 -2.49 6.73 12.54
N SER A 82 -1.23 7.07 12.80
CA SER A 82 -0.69 7.36 14.13
C SER A 82 0.05 8.70 14.14
N GLU A 83 -0.35 9.59 15.06
CA GLU A 83 0.28 10.91 15.22
C GLU A 83 1.74 10.79 15.70
N THR A 84 2.02 9.87 16.62
CA THR A 84 3.38 9.61 17.11
C THR A 84 4.29 9.22 15.96
N GLU A 85 3.80 8.36 15.08
CA GLU A 85 4.52 7.87 13.91
C GLU A 85 4.74 8.97 12.86
N ALA A 86 3.69 9.74 12.59
CA ALA A 86 3.78 10.91 11.71
C ALA A 86 4.82 11.92 12.20
N ARG A 87 4.85 12.19 13.52
CA ARG A 87 5.83 13.09 14.14
C ARG A 87 7.25 12.56 14.03
N ARG A 88 7.44 11.26 14.26
CA ARG A 88 8.77 10.63 14.15
C ARG A 88 9.29 10.65 12.71
N HIS A 89 8.42 10.41 11.73
CA HIS A 89 8.80 10.57 10.32
C HIS A 89 9.17 12.02 9.99
N ALA A 90 8.36 13.01 10.41
CA ALA A 90 8.61 14.43 10.12
C ALA A 90 9.93 14.95 10.71
N VAL A 91 10.38 14.40 11.84
CA VAL A 91 11.60 14.85 12.53
C VAL A 91 12.84 14.05 12.11
N LEU A 92 12.71 12.73 11.89
CA LEU A 92 13.84 11.82 11.74
C LEU A 92 13.92 11.14 10.37
N ASN A 93 12.99 11.42 9.45
CA ASN A 93 12.85 10.72 8.16
C ASN A 93 12.85 9.18 8.33
N HIS A 94 12.12 8.72 9.35
CA HIS A 94 12.24 7.35 9.86
C HIS A 94 11.60 6.29 8.95
N ASN A 95 10.61 6.68 8.13
CA ASN A 95 9.94 5.78 7.19
C ASN A 95 10.09 6.34 5.76
N PRO A 96 10.87 5.70 4.88
CA PRO A 96 11.13 6.24 3.55
C PRO A 96 9.89 6.25 2.65
N PHE A 97 8.89 5.41 2.93
CA PHE A 97 7.70 5.24 2.10
C PHE A 97 6.51 6.10 2.53
N LEU A 98 6.66 6.92 3.59
CA LEU A 98 5.61 7.86 3.96
C LEU A 98 5.71 9.12 3.08
N GLY A 99 4.56 9.59 2.58
CA GLY A 99 4.51 10.70 1.63
C GLY A 99 4.20 10.22 0.20
N ARG A 100 4.85 10.84 -0.80
CA ARG A 100 4.56 10.53 -2.20
C ARG A 100 5.21 9.21 -2.61
N ILE A 101 4.49 8.39 -3.37
CA ILE A 101 5.04 7.23 -4.06
C ILE A 101 4.51 7.12 -5.49
N THR A 102 5.32 6.68 -6.45
CA THR A 102 4.87 6.55 -7.85
C THR A 102 3.92 5.37 -8.07
N HIS A 103 3.01 5.47 -9.05
CA HIS A 103 2.06 4.40 -9.38
C HIS A 103 2.72 3.18 -10.02
N ASP A 104 3.73 3.41 -10.87
CA ASP A 104 4.35 2.39 -11.72
C ASP A 104 5.26 1.45 -10.94
N ASN A 105 6.07 2.00 -10.05
CA ASN A 105 7.15 1.31 -9.37
C ASN A 105 7.07 1.40 -7.84
N LEU A 106 6.02 2.06 -7.31
CA LEU A 106 5.90 2.34 -5.88
C LEU A 106 7.16 3.06 -5.34
N SER A 107 7.76 3.92 -6.17
CA SER A 107 9.04 4.57 -5.87
C SER A 107 8.84 5.66 -4.83
N ALA A 108 9.58 5.61 -3.73
CA ALA A 108 9.57 6.64 -2.69
C ALA A 108 10.35 7.88 -3.16
N PHE A 109 9.91 9.07 -2.73
CA PHE A 109 10.60 10.32 -3.08
C PHE A 109 11.63 10.71 -2.01
N GLU A 110 12.91 10.75 -2.40
CA GLU A 110 14.00 11.27 -1.58
C GLU A 110 14.50 12.60 -2.18
N ASN A 111 14.45 13.68 -1.39
CA ASN A 111 14.83 15.03 -1.85
C ASN A 111 14.12 15.48 -3.15
N GLY A 112 12.89 15.01 -3.36
CA GLY A 112 12.08 15.32 -4.55
C GLY A 112 12.36 14.44 -5.76
N VAL A 113 13.26 13.47 -5.67
CA VAL A 113 13.55 12.50 -6.75
C VAL A 113 12.97 11.14 -6.38
N ALA A 114 12.23 10.52 -7.29
CA ALA A 114 11.72 9.16 -7.11
C ALA A 114 12.85 8.14 -7.15
N GLN A 115 12.95 7.30 -6.11
CA GLN A 115 13.92 6.23 -5.97
C GLN A 115 13.25 4.86 -6.16
N PRO A 116 13.68 4.05 -7.14
CA PRO A 116 13.01 2.79 -7.49
C PRO A 116 13.45 1.66 -6.58
N ALA A 117 12.99 1.71 -5.32
CA ALA A 117 13.19 0.62 -4.35
C ALA A 117 12.55 -0.70 -4.82
N LEU A 118 11.52 -0.61 -5.67
CA LEU A 118 10.90 -1.72 -6.39
C LEU A 118 10.92 -1.42 -7.89
N THR A 119 10.86 -2.47 -8.72
CA THR A 119 10.72 -2.35 -10.17
C THR A 119 9.76 -3.40 -10.69
N PHE A 120 8.60 -2.94 -11.13
CA PHE A 120 7.55 -3.80 -11.62
C PHE A 120 7.61 -3.92 -13.16
N PRO A 121 7.20 -5.08 -13.72
CA PRO A 121 6.78 -6.29 -13.01
C PRO A 121 7.96 -7.01 -12.36
N LEU A 122 7.75 -7.59 -11.17
CA LEU A 122 8.75 -8.41 -10.51
C LEU A 122 8.77 -9.79 -11.16
N SER A 123 9.97 -10.24 -11.53
CA SER A 123 10.22 -11.54 -12.16
C SER A 123 11.35 -12.28 -11.45
N ASN A 124 11.25 -13.61 -11.34
CA ASN A 124 12.31 -14.43 -10.71
C ASN A 124 13.68 -14.18 -11.34
N GLY A 125 14.68 -13.93 -10.49
CA GLY A 125 16.06 -13.66 -10.92
C GLY A 125 16.32 -12.23 -11.41
N GLN A 126 15.32 -11.34 -11.38
CA GLN A 126 15.51 -9.92 -11.70
C GLN A 126 16.36 -9.25 -10.62
N SER A 127 17.25 -8.34 -11.05
CA SER A 127 18.15 -7.59 -10.17
C SER A 127 18.23 -6.14 -10.65
N TRP A 128 18.28 -5.20 -9.71
CA TRP A 128 18.45 -3.78 -10.00
C TRP A 128 19.18 -3.06 -8.85
N THR A 129 19.66 -1.87 -9.14
CA THR A 129 20.34 -1.00 -8.18
C THR A 129 19.56 0.30 -8.00
N PHE A 130 19.51 0.80 -6.78
CA PHE A 130 18.88 2.09 -6.46
C PHE A 130 19.58 2.74 -5.27
N THR A 131 19.38 4.03 -5.09
CA THR A 131 19.88 4.78 -3.94
C THR A 131 18.71 5.07 -3.00
N LEU A 132 18.86 4.76 -1.72
CA LEU A 132 17.89 5.12 -0.69
C LEU A 132 18.62 5.48 0.60
N PHE A 133 18.22 6.58 1.22
CA PHE A 133 18.90 7.16 2.38
C PHE A 133 20.39 7.44 2.11
N SER A 134 20.69 7.92 0.90
CA SER A 134 22.07 8.17 0.44
C SER A 134 23.00 6.95 0.45
N ASN A 135 22.44 5.74 0.50
CA ASN A 135 23.18 4.48 0.37
C ASN A 135 22.78 3.78 -0.93
N ASP A 136 23.72 3.09 -1.57
CA ASP A 136 23.46 2.30 -2.76
C ASP A 136 23.08 0.87 -2.37
N TRP A 137 21.99 0.39 -2.96
CA TRP A 137 21.41 -0.92 -2.71
C TRP A 137 21.38 -1.73 -3.99
N THR A 138 21.47 -3.05 -3.85
CA THR A 138 21.21 -4.00 -4.93
C THR A 138 20.10 -4.92 -4.46
N ALA A 139 18.98 -4.91 -5.17
CA ALA A 139 17.84 -5.78 -4.87
C ALA A 139 17.80 -6.94 -5.87
N ASN A 140 17.48 -8.13 -5.38
CA ASN A 140 17.36 -9.34 -6.18
C ASN A 140 16.05 -10.05 -5.85
N VAL A 141 15.25 -10.35 -6.87
CA VAL A 141 14.04 -11.16 -6.71
C VAL A 141 14.45 -12.62 -6.56
N LEU A 142 14.30 -13.15 -5.35
CA LEU A 142 14.63 -14.53 -5.02
C LEU A 142 13.52 -15.48 -5.44
N ASP A 143 12.28 -15.08 -5.19
CA ASP A 143 11.10 -15.87 -5.53
C ASP A 143 9.88 -14.97 -5.75
N THR A 144 9.01 -15.41 -6.65
CA THR A 144 7.71 -14.82 -6.97
C THR A 144 6.73 -15.97 -7.04
N THR A 145 5.85 -16.02 -6.07
CA THR A 145 4.68 -16.90 -6.06
C THR A 145 3.44 -16.02 -6.21
N ARG A 146 2.29 -16.62 -6.55
CA ARG A 146 1.06 -15.92 -6.98
C ARG A 146 0.74 -14.62 -6.23
N ASN A 147 0.99 -14.54 -4.92
CA ASN A 147 0.66 -13.37 -4.10
C ASN A 147 1.79 -12.95 -3.13
N LEU A 148 3.01 -13.44 -3.34
CA LEU A 148 4.16 -13.14 -2.49
C LEU A 148 5.42 -13.05 -3.35
N ALA A 149 6.13 -11.93 -3.25
CA ALA A 149 7.47 -11.76 -3.79
C ALA A 149 8.47 -11.67 -2.63
N ILE A 150 9.62 -12.34 -2.77
CA ILE A 150 10.73 -12.28 -1.82
C ILE A 150 11.88 -11.59 -2.52
N ILE A 151 12.32 -10.46 -1.95
CA ILE A 151 13.40 -9.62 -2.47
C ILE A 151 14.47 -9.51 -1.39
N SER A 152 15.75 -9.61 -1.78
CA SER A 152 16.91 -9.39 -0.91
C SER A 152 17.80 -8.27 -1.43
#